data_AF-A0A2A4RFV3-F1
#
_entry.id   AF-A0A2A4RFV3-F1
#
_cell.length_a   1.000
_cell.length_b   1.000
_cell.length_c   1.000
_cell.angle_alpha   90.00
_cell.angle_beta   90.00
_cell.angle_gamma   90.00
#
_symmetry.space_group_name_H-M   'P 1'
#
loop_
_entity.id
_entity.type
_entity.pdbx_description
1 polymer ?
#
loop_
_entity_poly.entity_id
_entity_poly.type
_entity_poly.pdbx_seq_one_letter_code
_entity_poly.pdbx_strand_id
1 'polypeptide(L)'
;MNDVARTQTLATHNMATLFRSTVVFCLVLVLISCAGGNAKQTFNENTVVKAAKYFDIDSNVERDFDNALSLIQKKDYKQAISVLTSVIDREQRLPAPFINMAIAQNKLGDTKSAESNLIKALQLDLSHPVANNELGLLYRKSGKFKAARIAYENAIKEYPAYLPVKRNLGVLCDLYMHDFECALEQFEDYLAYKPDDKTVAIWLADVKRRLGSRLGSK
;
A
#
# COMPACT_ATOMS: atom_id res chain seq x y z
N MET A 1 -62.36 -20.18 47.59
CA MET A 1 -60.88 -20.15 47.70
C MET A 1 -60.33 -21.19 46.73
N ASN A 2 -59.32 -20.80 45.94
CA ASN A 2 -58.60 -21.58 44.92
C ASN A 2 -59.23 -21.68 43.52
N ASP A 3 -59.47 -20.53 42.87
CA ASP A 3 -59.67 -20.46 41.42
C ASP A 3 -58.97 -19.24 40.78
N VAL A 4 -57.73 -18.96 41.21
CA VAL A 4 -56.89 -17.87 40.69
C VAL A 4 -55.46 -18.34 40.34
N ALA A 5 -55.11 -19.60 40.62
CA ALA A 5 -53.74 -20.10 40.48
C ALA A 5 -53.48 -20.95 39.21
N ARG A 6 -54.46 -21.16 38.33
CA ARG A 6 -54.30 -22.03 37.12
C ARG A 6 -54.23 -21.28 35.79
N THR A 7 -54.47 -19.98 35.77
CA THR A 7 -54.47 -19.16 34.53
C THR A 7 -53.16 -18.40 34.30
N GLN A 8 -52.22 -18.37 35.26
CA GLN A 8 -50.92 -17.71 35.09
C GLN A 8 -49.81 -18.62 34.52
N THR A 9 -50.02 -19.93 34.43
CA THR A 9 -49.00 -20.90 34.00
C THR A 9 -49.06 -21.26 32.50
N LEU A 10 -50.14 -20.90 31.80
CA LEU A 10 -50.30 -21.16 30.36
C LEU A 10 -49.86 -19.98 29.46
N ALA A 11 -49.62 -18.80 30.03
CA ALA A 11 -49.14 -17.63 29.28
C ALA A 11 -47.60 -17.51 29.26
N THR A 12 -46.88 -18.19 30.15
CA THR A 12 -45.42 -18.10 30.26
C THR A 12 -44.67 -19.11 29.38
N HIS A 13 -45.34 -20.16 28.89
CA HIS A 13 -44.70 -21.18 28.05
C HIS A 13 -44.69 -20.86 26.55
N ASN A 14 -45.47 -19.88 26.07
CA ASN A 14 -45.47 -19.47 24.65
C ASN A 14 -44.63 -18.22 24.36
N MET A 15 -44.29 -17.39 25.35
CA MET A 15 -43.36 -16.26 25.12
C MET A 15 -41.89 -16.70 25.05
N ALA A 16 -41.50 -17.75 25.79
CA ALA A 16 -40.12 -18.23 25.81
C ALA A 16 -39.71 -19.01 24.54
N THR A 17 -40.67 -19.63 23.85
CA THR A 17 -40.46 -20.33 22.57
C THR A 17 -40.50 -19.37 21.37
N LEU A 18 -41.33 -18.33 21.42
CA LEU A 18 -41.35 -17.27 20.40
C LEU A 18 -40.04 -16.45 20.38
N PHE A 19 -39.41 -16.23 21.53
CA PHE A 19 -38.12 -15.51 21.62
C PHE A 19 -36.91 -16.37 21.18
N ARG A 20 -36.96 -17.70 21.39
CA ARG A 20 -35.90 -18.60 20.92
C ARG A 20 -35.92 -18.79 19.40
N SER A 21 -37.09 -18.78 18.77
CA SER A 21 -37.19 -18.93 17.31
C SER A 21 -36.91 -17.64 16.53
N THR A 22 -37.14 -16.45 17.11
CA THR A 22 -36.74 -15.17 16.48
C THR A 22 -35.26 -14.85 16.65
N VAL A 23 -34.63 -15.24 17.76
CA VAL A 23 -33.17 -15.05 17.94
C VAL A 23 -32.36 -15.99 17.04
N VAL A 24 -32.85 -17.20 16.75
CA VAL A 24 -32.20 -18.11 15.79
C VAL A 24 -32.38 -17.65 14.34
N PHE A 25 -33.47 -16.93 14.02
CA PHE A 25 -33.69 -16.38 12.66
C PHE A 25 -32.96 -15.04 12.43
N CYS A 26 -32.64 -14.28 13.48
CA CYS A 26 -31.80 -13.08 13.39
C CYS A 26 -30.28 -13.37 13.36
N LEU A 27 -29.85 -14.61 13.65
CA LEU A 27 -28.43 -15.01 13.59
C LEU A 27 -27.98 -15.56 12.23
N VAL A 28 -28.88 -15.66 11.23
CA VAL A 28 -28.57 -16.15 9.88
C VAL A 28 -28.51 -15.02 8.83
N LEU A 29 -28.76 -13.76 9.22
CA LEU A 29 -28.71 -12.60 8.31
C LEU A 29 -27.64 -11.56 8.69
N VAL A 30 -26.45 -12.02 9.08
CA VAL A 30 -25.21 -11.21 9.08
C VAL A 30 -24.12 -11.87 8.22
N LEU A 31 -24.55 -12.54 7.14
CA LEU A 31 -23.66 -12.98 6.04
C LEU A 31 -23.92 -12.16 4.77
N ILE A 32 -24.01 -10.85 4.92
CA ILE A 32 -23.99 -9.93 3.78
C ILE A 32 -22.73 -9.07 3.88
N SER A 33 -21.72 -9.56 3.16
CA SER A 33 -20.82 -8.73 2.36
C SER A 33 -19.97 -7.67 3.08
N CYS A 34 -18.92 -8.14 3.74
CA CYS A 34 -17.61 -7.51 3.58
C CYS A 34 -16.69 -8.39 2.71
N ALA A 35 -17.24 -8.96 1.63
CA ALA A 35 -16.43 -9.15 0.43
C ALA A 35 -16.33 -7.79 -0.27
N GLY A 36 -15.79 -6.80 0.44
CA GLY A 36 -15.15 -5.67 -0.20
C GLY A 36 -14.01 -6.30 -0.98
N GLY A 37 -14.27 -6.62 -2.24
CA GLY A 37 -13.24 -6.97 -3.18
C GLY A 37 -12.28 -5.79 -3.16
N ASN A 38 -11.20 -5.92 -2.38
CA ASN A 38 -9.97 -5.25 -2.70
C ASN A 38 -9.68 -5.74 -4.11
N ALA A 39 -10.12 -4.95 -5.08
CA ALA A 39 -9.65 -5.03 -6.44
C ALA A 39 -8.14 -5.12 -6.26
N LYS A 40 -7.59 -6.31 -6.49
CA LYS A 40 -6.16 -6.56 -6.47
C LYS A 40 -5.62 -5.55 -7.47
N GLN A 41 -5.22 -4.38 -6.99
CA GLN A 41 -4.42 -3.46 -7.76
C GLN A 41 -3.12 -4.23 -7.93
N THR A 42 -3.04 -4.96 -9.02
CA THR A 42 -1.81 -5.51 -9.55
C THR A 42 -1.01 -4.29 -9.99
N PHE A 43 -0.34 -3.66 -9.02
CA PHE A 43 0.67 -2.67 -9.30
C PHE A 43 1.79 -3.43 -10.00
N ASN A 44 1.80 -3.30 -11.33
CA ASN A 44 2.88 -3.80 -12.16
C ASN A 44 4.16 -3.08 -11.72
N GLU A 45 5.25 -3.83 -11.48
CA GLU A 45 6.57 -3.30 -11.12
C GLU A 45 7.16 -2.34 -12.17
N ASN A 46 6.51 -2.22 -13.33
CA ASN A 46 6.80 -1.20 -14.32
C ASN A 46 6.72 0.20 -13.67
N THR A 47 7.85 0.90 -13.71
CA THR A 47 8.18 2.19 -13.06
C THR A 47 7.26 3.37 -13.39
N VAL A 48 6.17 3.13 -14.11
CA VAL A 48 5.29 4.17 -14.63
C VAL A 48 3.90 4.01 -14.02
N VAL A 49 3.48 5.02 -13.26
CA VAL A 49 2.14 5.06 -12.65
C VAL A 49 1.15 5.57 -13.69
N LYS A 50 0.10 4.83 -13.99
CA LYS A 50 -0.98 5.30 -14.87
C LYS A 50 -1.98 6.17 -14.10
N ALA A 51 -2.64 7.09 -14.79
CA ALA A 51 -3.74 7.85 -14.22
C ALA A 51 -4.89 6.88 -13.93
N ALA A 52 -5.51 7.00 -12.76
CA ALA A 52 -6.61 6.13 -12.40
C ALA A 52 -7.81 6.41 -13.32
N LYS A 53 -8.43 5.34 -13.82
CA LYS A 53 -9.56 5.33 -14.78
C LYS A 53 -10.84 6.06 -14.28
N TYR A 54 -10.86 6.53 -13.04
CA TYR A 54 -12.07 6.99 -12.34
C TYR A 54 -12.37 8.48 -12.52
N PHE A 55 -11.55 9.20 -13.26
CA PHE A 55 -11.78 10.59 -13.59
C PHE A 55 -12.09 10.72 -15.08
N ASP A 56 -13.15 11.45 -15.41
CA ASP A 56 -13.32 11.97 -16.76
C ASP A 56 -12.20 12.99 -16.98
N ILE A 57 -11.23 12.64 -17.81
CA ILE A 57 -10.03 13.41 -18.11
C ILE A 57 -10.11 13.74 -19.60
N ASP A 58 -9.79 15.00 -19.95
CA ASP A 58 -9.70 15.40 -21.35
C ASP A 58 -8.77 14.44 -22.12
N SER A 59 -9.26 13.90 -23.25
CA SER A 59 -8.52 12.91 -24.05
C SER A 59 -7.14 13.39 -24.51
N ASN A 60 -6.93 14.70 -24.67
CA ASN A 60 -5.62 15.24 -24.99
C ASN A 60 -4.69 15.18 -23.78
N VAL A 61 -5.21 15.40 -22.56
CA VAL A 61 -4.42 15.23 -21.33
C VAL A 61 -4.02 13.77 -21.14
N GLU A 62 -4.94 12.82 -21.37
CA GLU A 62 -4.62 11.39 -21.33
C GLU A 62 -3.54 11.02 -22.36
N ARG A 63 -3.69 11.46 -23.61
CA ARG A 63 -2.69 11.23 -24.67
C ARG A 63 -1.33 11.83 -24.33
N ASP A 64 -1.30 13.06 -23.82
CA ASP A 64 -0.07 13.73 -23.45
C ASP A 64 0.61 13.02 -22.26
N PHE A 65 -0.19 12.52 -21.32
CA PHE A 65 0.33 11.71 -20.24
C PHE A 65 0.96 10.41 -20.74
N ASP A 66 0.27 9.66 -21.60
CA ASP A 66 0.81 8.45 -22.25
C ASP A 66 2.10 8.73 -23.04
N ASN A 67 2.20 9.89 -23.70
CA ASN A 67 3.43 10.33 -24.35
C ASN A 67 4.56 10.51 -23.32
N ALA A 68 4.30 11.19 -22.19
CA ALA A 68 5.28 11.33 -21.12
C ALA A 68 5.73 9.97 -20.56
N LEU A 69 4.82 9.01 -20.43
CA LEU A 69 5.12 7.65 -19.99
C LEU A 69 6.08 6.95 -20.96
N SER A 70 5.84 7.07 -22.27
CA SER A 70 6.73 6.57 -23.32
C SER A 70 8.11 7.25 -23.28
N LEU A 71 8.17 8.55 -23.02
CA LEU A 71 9.43 9.29 -22.86
C LEU A 71 10.24 8.80 -21.64
N ILE A 72 9.59 8.53 -20.51
CA ILE A 72 10.23 7.93 -19.32
C ILE A 72 10.82 6.56 -19.65
N GLN A 73 10.09 5.71 -20.37
CA GLN A 73 10.58 4.39 -20.79
C GLN A 73 11.81 4.51 -21.70
N LYS A 74 11.82 5.51 -22.60
CA LYS A 74 12.95 5.85 -23.45
C LYS A 74 14.09 6.57 -22.70
N LYS A 75 13.92 6.82 -21.40
CA LYS A 75 14.84 7.57 -20.52
C LYS A 75 15.05 9.02 -20.96
N ASP A 76 14.14 9.56 -21.76
CA ASP A 76 14.15 10.97 -22.15
C ASP A 76 13.46 11.82 -21.06
N TYR A 77 14.11 11.87 -19.90
CA TYR A 77 13.52 12.45 -18.69
C TYR A 77 13.25 13.94 -18.83
N LYS A 78 14.07 14.67 -19.60
CA LYS A 78 13.89 16.12 -19.79
C LYS A 78 12.62 16.41 -20.58
N GLN A 79 12.41 15.70 -21.70
CA GLN A 79 11.17 15.85 -22.46
C GLN A 79 9.96 15.34 -21.68
N ALA A 80 10.09 14.21 -20.97
CA ALA A 80 9.03 13.71 -20.11
C ALA A 80 8.58 14.74 -19.07
N ILE A 81 9.52 15.41 -18.39
CA ILE A 81 9.22 16.47 -17.42
C ILE A 81 8.47 17.62 -18.09
N SER A 82 8.90 18.05 -19.28
CA SER A 82 8.21 19.13 -20.01
C SER A 82 6.75 18.78 -20.33
N VAL A 83 6.48 17.55 -20.77
CA VAL A 83 5.13 17.09 -21.06
C VAL A 83 4.32 16.90 -19.77
N LEU A 84 4.93 16.40 -18.70
CA LEU A 84 4.27 16.25 -17.40
C LEU A 84 3.88 17.58 -16.78
N THR A 85 4.69 18.63 -16.96
CA THR A 85 4.31 19.99 -16.53
C THR A 85 2.99 20.41 -17.18
N SER A 86 2.83 20.24 -18.50
CA SER A 86 1.59 20.62 -19.18
C SER A 86 0.40 19.74 -18.78
N VAL A 87 0.62 18.47 -18.47
CA VAL A 87 -0.41 17.58 -17.91
C VAL A 87 -0.84 18.07 -16.53
N ILE A 88 0.10 18.38 -15.64
CA ILE A 88 -0.16 18.88 -14.29
C ILE A 88 -0.90 20.21 -14.32
N ASP A 89 -0.52 21.14 -15.20
CA ASP A 89 -1.15 22.47 -15.31
C ASP A 89 -2.64 22.37 -15.67
N ARG A 90 -3.02 21.34 -16.44
CA ARG A 90 -4.41 21.06 -16.83
C ARG A 90 -5.16 20.22 -15.81
N GLU A 91 -4.50 19.28 -15.15
CA GLU A 91 -5.12 18.30 -14.24
C GLU A 91 -4.33 18.12 -12.93
N GLN A 92 -4.44 19.11 -12.04
CA GLN A 92 -3.71 19.14 -10.76
C GLN A 92 -4.22 18.12 -9.72
N ARG A 93 -5.37 17.49 -9.97
CA ARG A 93 -6.01 16.53 -9.06
C ARG A 93 -5.48 15.10 -9.20
N LEU A 94 -4.61 14.84 -10.17
CA LEU A 94 -4.10 13.50 -10.46
C LEU A 94 -2.76 13.27 -9.75
N PRO A 95 -2.61 12.24 -8.89
CA PRO A 95 -1.32 11.93 -8.27
C PRO A 95 -0.27 11.44 -9.28
N ALA A 96 -0.70 10.67 -10.29
CA ALA A 96 0.22 9.95 -11.18
C ALA A 96 1.18 10.86 -11.97
N PRO A 97 0.76 12.00 -12.55
CA PRO A 97 1.69 12.94 -13.19
C PRO A 97 2.80 13.46 -12.24
N PHE A 98 2.45 13.84 -11.01
CA PHE A 98 3.45 14.27 -10.02
C PHE A 98 4.44 13.15 -9.69
N ILE A 99 3.97 11.91 -9.51
CA ILE A 99 4.84 10.76 -9.19
C ILE A 99 5.80 10.49 -10.34
N ASN A 100 5.32 10.44 -11.58
CA ASN A 100 6.17 10.20 -12.75
C ASN A 100 7.17 11.33 -12.98
N MET A 101 6.78 12.58 -12.71
CA MET A 101 7.68 13.74 -12.79
C MET A 101 8.79 13.63 -11.74
N ALA A 102 8.44 13.23 -10.52
CA ALA A 102 9.41 13.00 -9.46
C ALA A 102 10.39 11.87 -9.79
N ILE A 103 9.91 10.77 -10.37
CA ILE A 103 10.78 9.67 -10.83
C ILE A 103 11.77 10.20 -11.88
N ALA A 104 11.30 10.93 -12.89
CA ALA A 104 12.14 11.52 -13.92
C ALA A 104 13.17 12.51 -13.34
N GLN A 105 12.77 13.37 -12.42
CA GLN A 105 13.65 14.33 -11.72
C GLN A 105 14.72 13.61 -10.89
N ASN A 106 14.34 12.57 -10.15
CA ASN A 106 15.29 11.76 -9.37
C ASN A 106 16.32 11.06 -10.28
N LYS A 107 15.90 10.58 -11.48
CA LYS A 107 16.82 10.01 -12.48
C LYS A 107 17.80 11.04 -13.05
N LEU A 108 17.43 12.32 -13.06
CA LEU A 108 18.32 13.43 -13.40
C LEU A 108 19.15 13.96 -12.22
N GLY A 109 18.96 13.40 -11.02
CA GLY A 109 19.64 13.84 -9.79
C GLY A 109 19.00 15.04 -9.10
N ASP A 110 17.88 15.57 -9.61
CA ASP A 110 17.12 16.63 -8.93
C ASP A 110 16.23 16.03 -7.83
N THR A 111 16.86 15.61 -6.75
CA THR A 111 16.15 14.97 -5.63
C THR A 111 15.26 15.94 -4.87
N LYS A 112 15.53 17.25 -4.92
CA LYS A 112 14.73 18.27 -4.22
C LYS A 112 13.38 18.45 -4.90
N SER A 113 13.37 18.63 -6.22
CA SER A 113 12.11 18.73 -6.97
C SER A 113 11.34 17.41 -6.93
N ALA A 114 12.05 16.27 -6.98
CA ALA A 114 11.41 14.97 -6.84
C ALA A 114 10.68 14.80 -5.50
N GLU A 115 11.32 15.16 -4.38
CA GLU A 115 10.69 15.14 -3.05
C GLU A 115 9.45 16.05 -3.03
N SER A 116 9.54 17.27 -3.56
CA SER A 116 8.41 18.21 -3.62
C SER A 116 7.21 17.64 -4.39
N ASN A 117 7.45 17.03 -5.56
CA ASN A 117 6.39 16.43 -6.36
C ASN A 117 5.78 15.18 -5.71
N LEU A 118 6.58 14.36 -5.01
CA LEU A 118 6.03 13.22 -4.24
C LEU A 118 5.15 13.71 -3.09
N ILE A 119 5.55 14.77 -2.40
CA ILE A 119 4.72 15.38 -1.34
C ILE A 119 3.39 15.88 -1.93
N LYS A 120 3.40 16.54 -3.10
CA LYS A 120 2.17 16.94 -3.79
C LYS A 120 1.28 15.74 -4.16
N ALA A 121 1.88 14.66 -4.67
CA ALA A 121 1.13 13.43 -4.95
C ALA A 121 0.47 12.86 -3.69
N LEU A 122 1.20 12.85 -2.56
CA LEU A 122 0.69 12.38 -1.28
C LEU A 122 -0.35 13.30 -0.65
N GLN A 123 -0.36 14.60 -0.97
CA GLN A 123 -1.47 15.48 -0.57
C GLN A 123 -2.80 15.11 -1.25
N LEU A 124 -2.73 14.49 -2.43
CA LEU A 124 -3.91 14.02 -3.18
C LEU A 124 -4.33 12.59 -2.75
N ASP A 125 -3.36 11.73 -2.47
CA ASP A 125 -3.58 10.40 -1.89
C ASP A 125 -2.45 10.08 -0.91
N LEU A 126 -2.74 10.27 0.38
CA LEU A 126 -1.79 10.09 1.51
C LEU A 126 -1.18 8.69 1.56
N SER A 127 -1.91 7.71 1.05
CA SER A 127 -1.54 6.29 1.11
C SER A 127 -0.92 5.79 -0.19
N HIS A 128 -0.81 6.63 -1.23
CA HIS A 128 -0.45 6.19 -2.57
C HIS A 128 0.84 5.36 -2.55
N PRO A 129 0.79 4.07 -2.92
CA PRO A 129 1.86 3.13 -2.57
C PRO A 129 3.15 3.43 -3.34
N VAL A 130 3.04 3.84 -4.60
CA VAL A 130 4.20 4.24 -5.41
C VAL A 130 4.85 5.53 -4.90
N ALA A 131 4.05 6.56 -4.55
CA ALA A 131 4.59 7.82 -4.06
C ALA A 131 5.34 7.65 -2.73
N ASN A 132 4.74 6.91 -1.79
CA ASN A 132 5.35 6.55 -0.52
C ASN A 132 6.63 5.71 -0.71
N ASN A 133 6.64 4.78 -1.67
CA ASN A 133 7.84 4.01 -2.01
C ASN A 133 8.98 4.88 -2.56
N GLU A 134 8.70 5.75 -3.52
CA GLU A 134 9.70 6.64 -4.11
C GLU A 134 10.23 7.64 -3.08
N LEU A 135 9.37 8.15 -2.20
CA LEU A 135 9.76 9.03 -1.11
C LEU A 135 10.66 8.30 -0.10
N GLY A 136 10.31 7.06 0.26
CA GLY A 136 11.14 6.20 1.10
C GLY A 136 12.52 5.93 0.48
N LEU A 137 12.59 5.72 -0.84
CA LEU A 137 13.86 5.53 -1.56
C LEU A 137 14.72 6.79 -1.53
N LEU A 138 14.13 7.98 -1.76
CA LEU A 138 14.83 9.26 -1.63
C LEU A 138 15.35 9.51 -0.22
N TYR A 139 14.53 9.23 0.79
CA TYR A 139 14.91 9.37 2.20
C TYR A 139 16.01 8.40 2.61
N ARG A 140 15.95 7.15 2.16
CA ARG A 140 17.04 6.19 2.39
C ARG A 140 18.34 6.65 1.75
N LYS A 141 18.29 7.12 0.49
CA LYS A 141 19.48 7.63 -0.23
C LYS A 141 20.10 8.85 0.46
N SER A 142 19.29 9.68 1.11
CA SER A 142 19.73 10.88 1.82
C SER A 142 20.05 10.65 3.31
N GLY A 143 20.06 9.41 3.79
CA GLY A 143 20.36 9.09 5.19
C GLY A 143 19.21 9.37 6.17
N LYS A 144 18.04 9.80 5.68
CA LYS A 144 16.85 10.08 6.50
C LYS A 144 16.09 8.77 6.82
N PHE A 145 16.75 7.82 7.48
CA PHE A 145 16.24 6.45 7.63
C PHE A 145 14.90 6.35 8.38
N LYS A 146 14.69 7.15 9.42
CA LYS A 146 13.39 7.19 10.14
C LYS A 146 12.25 7.65 9.23
N ALA A 147 12.47 8.70 8.43
CA ALA A 147 11.48 9.18 7.48
C ALA A 147 11.23 8.16 6.36
N ALA A 148 12.27 7.46 5.91
CA ALA A 148 12.15 6.39 4.92
C ALA A 148 11.25 5.25 5.43
N ARG A 149 11.45 4.82 6.69
CA ARG A 149 10.63 3.80 7.34
C ARG A 149 9.15 4.22 7.35
N ILE A 150 8.85 5.43 7.84
CA ILE A 150 7.48 5.96 7.90
C ILE A 150 6.82 5.95 6.51
N ALA A 151 7.53 6.39 5.48
CA ALA A 151 7.00 6.38 4.11
C ALA A 151 6.66 4.96 3.64
N TYR A 152 7.53 3.98 3.87
CA TYR A 152 7.23 2.59 3.52
C TYR A 152 6.07 2.01 4.33
N GLU A 153 6.02 2.25 5.64
CA GLU A 153 4.95 1.78 6.53
C GLU A 153 3.59 2.35 6.14
N ASN A 154 3.53 3.63 5.74
CA ASN A 154 2.30 4.26 5.24
C ASN A 154 1.74 3.54 4.00
N ALA A 155 2.60 3.11 3.08
CA ALA A 155 2.17 2.33 1.93
C ALA A 155 1.71 0.92 2.32
N ILE A 156 2.45 0.24 3.19
CA ILE A 156 2.13 -1.14 3.61
C ILE A 156 0.79 -1.21 4.33
N LYS A 157 0.47 -0.20 5.14
CA LYS A 157 -0.76 -0.13 5.93
C LYS A 157 -2.01 -0.26 5.08
N GLU A 158 -2.08 0.47 3.96
CA GLU A 158 -3.27 0.49 3.09
C GLU A 158 -3.12 -0.47 1.89
N TYR A 159 -1.88 -0.73 1.45
CA TYR A 159 -1.58 -1.57 0.29
C TYR A 159 -0.63 -2.71 0.66
N PRO A 160 -1.05 -3.67 1.50
CA PRO A 160 -0.19 -4.77 1.95
C PRO A 160 0.24 -5.70 0.80
N ALA A 161 -0.39 -5.65 -0.37
CA ALA A 161 0.03 -6.42 -1.54
C ALA A 161 1.02 -5.67 -2.45
N TYR A 162 1.37 -4.41 -2.17
CA TYR A 162 2.37 -3.68 -2.92
C TYR A 162 3.78 -4.12 -2.50
N LEU A 163 4.29 -5.16 -3.15
CA LEU A 163 5.53 -5.83 -2.73
C LEU A 163 6.80 -4.96 -2.73
N PRO A 164 6.98 -3.95 -3.62
CA PRO A 164 8.19 -3.13 -3.61
C PRO A 164 8.50 -2.48 -2.27
N VAL A 165 7.48 -2.04 -1.50
CA VAL A 165 7.72 -1.39 -0.20
C VAL A 165 8.17 -2.37 0.86
N LYS A 166 7.69 -3.63 0.86
CA LYS A 166 8.17 -4.67 1.78
C LYS A 166 9.64 -4.98 1.55
N ARG A 167 10.01 -5.20 0.28
CA ARG A 167 11.41 -5.44 -0.10
C ARG A 167 12.30 -4.26 0.30
N ASN A 168 11.86 -3.03 0.02
CA ASN A 168 12.65 -1.83 0.31
C ASN A 168 12.73 -1.51 1.81
N LEU A 169 11.68 -1.79 2.58
CA LEU A 169 11.69 -1.67 4.04
C LEU A 169 12.60 -2.72 4.68
N GLY A 170 12.56 -3.97 4.21
CA GLY A 170 13.48 -5.02 4.65
C GLY A 170 14.95 -4.63 4.43
N VAL A 171 15.28 -4.10 3.25
CA VAL A 171 16.62 -3.57 2.95
C VAL A 171 16.99 -2.39 3.85
N LEU A 172 16.05 -1.48 4.13
CA LEU A 172 16.26 -0.36 5.05
C LEU A 172 16.58 -0.87 6.46
N CYS A 173 15.75 -1.78 6.98
CA CYS A 173 15.87 -2.35 8.31
C CYS A 173 17.20 -3.10 8.49
N ASP A 174 17.57 -3.92 7.50
CA ASP A 174 18.80 -4.70 7.52
C ASP A 174 20.06 -3.81 7.47
N LEU A 175 20.21 -3.06 6.38
CA LEU A 175 21.50 -2.45 6.03
C LEU A 175 21.76 -1.14 6.77
N TYR A 176 20.72 -0.41 7.16
CA TYR A 176 20.86 0.96 7.67
C TYR A 176 20.41 1.11 9.12
N MET A 177 19.44 0.31 9.56
CA MET A 177 18.90 0.42 10.92
C MET A 177 19.37 -0.70 11.85
N HIS A 178 19.96 -1.78 11.31
CA HIS A 178 20.34 -2.99 12.04
C HIS A 178 19.21 -3.60 12.88
N ASP A 179 17.98 -3.40 12.41
CA ASP A 179 16.73 -3.93 12.95
C ASP A 179 16.43 -5.23 12.19
N PHE A 180 17.03 -6.31 12.66
CA PHE A 180 17.00 -7.59 11.96
C PHE A 180 15.65 -8.28 12.10
N GLU A 181 14.92 -8.03 13.17
CA GLU A 181 13.57 -8.48 13.40
C GLU A 181 12.61 -7.87 12.36
N CYS A 182 12.67 -6.55 12.13
CA CYS A 182 11.95 -5.92 11.02
C CYS A 182 12.37 -6.53 9.66
N ALA A 183 13.67 -6.65 9.40
CA ALA A 183 14.14 -7.16 8.12
C ALA A 183 13.64 -8.59 7.84
N LEU A 184 13.66 -9.44 8.86
CA LEU A 184 13.12 -10.80 8.84
C LEU A 184 11.65 -10.79 8.42
N GLU A 185 10.82 -10.04 9.16
CA GLU A 185 9.38 -9.94 8.91
C GLU A 185 9.08 -9.50 7.47
N GLN A 186 9.71 -8.42 7.02
CA GLN A 186 9.44 -7.86 5.70
C GLN A 186 9.90 -8.76 4.55
N PHE A 187 11.02 -9.48 4.70
CA PHE A 187 11.47 -10.43 3.69
C PHE A 187 10.64 -11.70 3.66
N GLU A 188 10.20 -12.22 4.82
CA GLU A 188 9.28 -13.37 4.87
C GLU A 188 7.93 -13.04 4.23
N ASP A 189 7.37 -11.88 4.56
CA ASP A 189 6.12 -11.42 3.97
C ASP A 189 6.27 -11.17 2.46
N TYR A 190 7.38 -10.59 1.98
CA TYR A 190 7.64 -10.46 0.54
C TYR A 190 7.70 -11.83 -0.17
N LEU A 191 8.45 -12.79 0.38
CA LEU A 191 8.63 -14.12 -0.21
C LEU A 191 7.37 -14.97 -0.16
N ALA A 192 6.40 -14.68 0.72
CA ALA A 192 5.09 -15.31 0.70
C ALA A 192 4.34 -15.04 -0.63
N TYR A 193 4.62 -13.92 -1.31
CA TYR A 193 4.05 -13.60 -2.63
C TYR A 193 4.99 -13.91 -3.80
N LYS A 194 6.31 -13.88 -3.56
CA LYS A 194 7.36 -14.10 -4.57
C LYS A 194 8.36 -15.16 -4.09
N PRO A 195 7.94 -16.43 -3.94
CA PRO A 195 8.78 -17.49 -3.36
C PRO A 195 10.05 -17.78 -4.18
N ASP A 196 10.02 -17.46 -5.48
CA ASP A 196 11.12 -17.73 -6.41
C ASP A 196 12.16 -16.58 -6.50
N ASP A 197 12.00 -15.49 -5.75
CA ASP A 197 12.99 -14.41 -5.68
C ASP A 197 14.22 -14.85 -4.87
N LYS A 198 15.19 -15.42 -5.60
CA LYS A 198 16.46 -15.90 -5.02
C LYS A 198 17.25 -14.80 -4.33
N THR A 199 17.17 -13.56 -4.79
CA THR A 199 17.91 -12.45 -4.18
C THR A 199 17.39 -12.17 -2.78
N VAL A 200 16.07 -12.03 -2.63
CA VAL A 200 15.46 -11.80 -1.32
C VAL A 200 15.61 -13.04 -0.41
N ALA A 201 15.56 -14.26 -0.97
CA ALA A 201 15.83 -15.48 -0.20
C ALA A 201 17.25 -15.52 0.41
N ILE A 202 18.26 -15.07 -0.34
CA ILE A 202 19.64 -14.95 0.16
C ILE A 202 19.71 -13.91 1.30
N TRP A 203 19.07 -12.75 1.13
CA TRP A 203 19.03 -11.72 2.17
C TRP A 203 18.34 -12.22 3.45
N LEU A 204 17.23 -12.94 3.30
CA LEU A 204 16.52 -13.56 4.42
C LEU A 204 17.40 -14.56 5.18
N ALA A 205 18.09 -15.45 4.45
CA ALA A 205 18.98 -16.44 5.07
C ALA A 205 20.12 -15.78 5.86
N ASP A 206 20.69 -14.70 5.32
CA ASP A 206 21.73 -13.94 6.00
C ASP A 206 21.23 -13.21 7.25
N VAL A 207 20.03 -12.61 7.20
CA VAL A 207 19.36 -12.02 8.36
C VAL A 207 19.11 -13.06 9.45
N LYS A 208 18.58 -14.26 9.10
CA LYS A 208 18.34 -15.37 10.04
C LYS A 208 19.63 -15.82 10.73
N ARG A 209 20.73 -15.96 9.98
CA ARG A 209 22.04 -16.32 10.53
C ARG A 209 22.53 -15.28 11.55
N ARG A 210 22.41 -14.00 11.22
CA ARG A 210 22.82 -12.89 12.11
C ARG A 210 21.96 -12.84 13.38
N LEU A 211 20.65 -13.04 13.29
CA LEU A 211 19.75 -13.14 14.44
C LEU A 211 20.10 -14.33 15.35
N GLY A 212 20.30 -15.52 14.78
CA GLY A 212 20.67 -16.72 15.54
C GLY A 212 21.96 -16.55 16.34
N SER A 213 22.97 -15.90 15.74
CA SER A 213 24.24 -15.61 16.43
C SER A 213 24.08 -14.66 17.62
N ARG A 214 23.14 -13.69 17.58
CA ARG A 214 22.87 -12.77 18.69
C ARG A 214 22.14 -13.43 19.85
N LEU A 215 21.26 -14.39 19.57
CA LEU A 215 20.48 -15.08 20.60
C LEU A 215 21.32 -16.14 21.33
N GLY A 216 22.28 -16.77 20.65
CA GLY A 216 23.20 -17.74 21.26
C GLY A 216 24.39 -17.13 22.03
N SER A 217 24.56 -15.80 22.01
CA SER A 217 25.64 -15.08 22.70
C SER A 217 25.22 -14.41 24.02
N LYS A 218 24.02 -14.73 24.53
CA LYS A 218 23.51 -14.29 25.84
C LYS A 218 23.47 -15.47 26.79
#